data_AF-H0GQF0-F1
#
_entry.id   AF-H0GQF0-F1
#
_cell.length_a   1.000
_cell.length_b   1.000
_cell.length_c   1.000
_cell.angle_alpha   90.00
_cell.angle_beta   90.00
_cell.angle_gamma   90.00
#
_symmetry.space_group_name_H-M   'P 1'
#
loop_
_entity.id
_entity.type
_entity.pdbx_description
1 polymer ?
#
loop_
_entity_poly.entity_id
_entity_poly.type
_entity_poly.pdbx_seq_one_letter_code
_entity_poly.pdbx_strand_id
1 'polypeptide(L)'
;MDLAGVLPRYINIKRGAIITALLSWATQPWNFYNTSSVFITVMSSFGVIVTPIIAITVADYHIIRKGRLPLSHLYITDSDGTFYYTKGFNYRAIFTWICGMVPGLPGLADAVSPIKGFPEGMRNFFYGSVVFSFFCPLILYVIICKIFPVKNSGMMEEEVAYDNMTIEEIGESGSQNYNMILLEGIDVEMGSMVKDINGSVKQKVIET
;
A
#
# COMPACT_ATOMS: atom_id res chain seq x y z
N MET A 1 -6.34 -13.69 -7.11
CA MET A 1 -6.78 -13.13 -5.81
C MET A 1 -7.38 -11.76 -6.04
N ASP A 2 -6.65 -10.88 -6.71
CA ASP A 2 -7.04 -9.48 -6.98
C ASP A 2 -8.42 -9.33 -7.64
N LEU A 3 -8.76 -10.17 -8.63
CA LEU A 3 -10.05 -10.10 -9.31
C LEU A 3 -11.26 -10.37 -8.38
N ALA A 4 -11.07 -11.22 -7.36
CA ALA A 4 -12.09 -11.46 -6.35
C ALA A 4 -12.16 -10.30 -5.32
N GLY A 5 -11.06 -9.57 -5.12
CA GLY A 5 -11.02 -8.38 -4.27
C GLY A 5 -11.68 -7.16 -4.91
N VAL A 6 -11.56 -6.99 -6.23
CA VAL A 6 -12.16 -5.83 -6.94
C VAL A 6 -13.67 -5.99 -7.14
N LEU A 7 -14.15 -7.21 -7.44
CA LEU A 7 -15.56 -7.49 -7.71
C LEU A 7 -16.06 -8.70 -6.88
N PRO A 8 -16.11 -8.58 -5.55
CA PRO A 8 -16.45 -9.70 -4.67
C PRO A 8 -17.86 -10.24 -4.91
N ARG A 9 -18.79 -9.38 -5.38
CA ARG A 9 -20.16 -9.78 -5.71
C ARG A 9 -20.26 -10.67 -6.96
N TYR A 10 -19.32 -10.57 -7.89
CA TYR A 10 -19.40 -11.23 -9.19
C TYR A 10 -18.43 -12.40 -9.35
N ILE A 11 -17.28 -12.37 -8.66
CA ILE A 11 -16.17 -13.30 -8.92
C ILE A 11 -15.69 -13.97 -7.63
N ASN A 12 -15.94 -15.27 -7.55
CA ASN A 12 -15.36 -16.14 -6.53
C ASN A 12 -13.91 -16.53 -6.87
N ILE A 13 -13.09 -16.85 -5.86
CA ILE A 13 -11.69 -17.26 -6.02
C ILE A 13 -11.53 -18.37 -7.07
N LYS A 14 -12.39 -19.39 -7.04
CA LYS A 14 -12.38 -20.50 -8.00
C LYS A 14 -12.67 -20.04 -9.43
N ARG A 15 -13.65 -19.15 -9.62
CA ARG A 15 -14.01 -18.62 -10.95
C ARG A 15 -12.90 -17.72 -11.49
N GLY A 16 -12.34 -16.86 -10.65
CA GLY A 16 -11.20 -16.01 -11.01
C GLY A 16 -9.95 -16.80 -11.41
N ALA A 17 -9.67 -17.92 -10.73
CA ALA A 17 -8.56 -18.81 -11.08
C ALA A 17 -8.71 -19.40 -12.49
N ILE A 18 -9.91 -19.86 -12.85
CA ILE A 18 -10.19 -20.41 -14.19
C ILE A 18 -10.01 -19.33 -15.26
N ILE A 19 -10.53 -18.11 -15.03
CA ILE A 19 -10.37 -16.98 -15.98
C ILE A 19 -8.89 -16.67 -16.19
N THR A 20 -8.11 -16.60 -15.11
CA THR A 20 -6.68 -16.29 -15.17
C THR A 20 -5.89 -17.41 -15.88
N ALA A 21 -6.25 -18.68 -15.66
CA ALA A 21 -5.62 -19.81 -16.35
C ALA A 21 -5.86 -19.79 -17.87
N LEU A 22 -7.09 -19.47 -18.30
CA LEU A 22 -7.42 -19.31 -19.72
C LEU A 22 -6.67 -18.12 -20.35
N LEU A 23 -6.60 -16.99 -19.64
CA LEU A 23 -5.89 -15.81 -20.11
C LEU A 23 -4.38 -16.07 -20.24
N SER A 24 -3.79 -16.81 -19.29
CA SER A 24 -2.38 -17.20 -19.33
C SER A 24 -2.03 -18.11 -20.51
N TRP A 25 -2.97 -18.93 -20.99
CA TRP A 25 -2.76 -19.72 -22.20
C TRP A 25 -2.83 -18.84 -23.44
N ALA A 26 -3.77 -17.89 -23.47
CA ALA A 26 -3.97 -16.96 -24.59
C ALA A 26 -2.77 -16.04 -24.84
N THR A 27 -2.00 -15.68 -23.81
CA THR A 27 -0.78 -14.86 -23.95
C THR A 27 0.41 -15.61 -24.56
N GLN A 28 0.28 -16.93 -24.81
CA GLN A 28 1.31 -17.78 -25.44
C GLN A 28 2.72 -17.52 -24.88
N PRO A 29 2.95 -17.77 -23.56
CA PRO A 29 4.18 -17.38 -22.88
C PRO A 29 5.44 -18.03 -23.47
N TRP A 30 5.29 -19.18 -24.16
CA TRP A 30 6.40 -19.86 -24.82
C TRP A 30 7.06 -19.04 -25.94
N ASN A 31 6.32 -18.14 -26.61
CA ASN A 31 6.90 -17.31 -27.66
C ASN A 31 7.90 -16.29 -27.08
N PHE A 32 7.70 -15.88 -25.84
CA PHE A 32 8.55 -14.94 -25.13
C PHE A 32 9.87 -15.58 -24.64
N TYR A 33 9.82 -16.84 -24.21
CA TYR A 33 10.98 -17.56 -23.69
C TYR A 33 12.02 -17.91 -24.77
N ASN A 34 11.58 -18.11 -26.02
CA ASN A 34 12.46 -18.54 -27.10
C ASN A 34 13.50 -17.49 -27.53
N THR A 35 13.36 -16.22 -27.12
CA THR A 35 14.29 -15.13 -27.46
C THR A 35 14.82 -14.43 -26.19
N SER A 36 16.07 -14.72 -25.82
CA SER A 36 16.69 -14.20 -24.59
C SER A 36 16.80 -12.67 -24.54
N SER A 37 16.97 -11.99 -25.67
CA SER A 37 17.06 -10.52 -25.71
C SER A 37 15.72 -9.84 -25.44
N VAL A 38 14.63 -10.37 -26.01
CA VAL A 38 13.26 -9.85 -25.80
C VAL A 38 12.83 -10.05 -24.35
N PHE A 39 13.24 -11.17 -23.73
CA PHE A 39 12.96 -11.45 -22.33
C PHE A 39 13.48 -10.35 -21.40
N ILE A 40 14.76 -9.98 -21.54
CA ILE A 40 15.42 -8.98 -20.69
C ILE A 40 14.80 -7.58 -20.90
N THR A 41 14.51 -7.22 -22.15
CA THR A 41 13.94 -5.90 -22.46
C THR A 41 12.56 -5.74 -21.83
N VAL A 42 11.68 -6.74 -21.92
CA VAL A 42 10.34 -6.67 -21.33
C VAL A 42 10.36 -6.70 -19.80
N MET A 43 11.25 -7.49 -19.18
CA MET A 43 11.43 -7.43 -17.72
C MET A 43 11.89 -6.05 -17.26
N SER A 44 12.81 -5.43 -18.01
CA SER A 44 13.25 -4.05 -17.77
C SER A 44 12.10 -3.06 -17.92
N SER A 45 11.24 -3.22 -18.94
CA SER A 45 10.03 -2.39 -19.13
C SER A 45 9.09 -2.44 -17.94
N PHE A 46 8.81 -3.65 -17.42
CA PHE A 46 7.97 -3.82 -16.25
C PHE A 46 8.58 -3.16 -15.01
N GLY A 47 9.91 -3.26 -14.83
CA GLY A 47 10.62 -2.57 -13.77
C GLY A 47 10.37 -1.06 -13.78
N VAL A 48 10.50 -0.40 -14.92
CA VAL A 48 10.27 1.05 -15.06
C VAL A 48 8.86 1.48 -14.63
N ILE A 49 7.85 0.63 -14.85
CA ILE A 49 6.44 0.91 -14.51
C ILE A 49 6.12 0.58 -13.05
N VAL A 50 6.68 -0.51 -12.52
CA VAL A 50 6.36 -1.05 -11.19
C VAL A 50 7.17 -0.37 -10.08
N THR A 51 8.46 -0.06 -10.31
CA THR A 51 9.31 0.63 -9.34
C THR A 51 8.71 1.94 -8.79
N PRO A 52 8.14 2.86 -9.59
CA PRO A 52 7.52 4.07 -9.07
C PRO A 52 6.28 3.79 -8.21
N ILE A 53 5.55 2.70 -8.46
CA ILE A 53 4.42 2.29 -7.62
C ILE A 53 4.93 1.89 -6.23
N ILE A 54 5.98 1.05 -6.19
CA ILE A 54 6.60 0.62 -4.94
C ILE A 54 7.12 1.84 -4.15
N ALA A 55 7.77 2.78 -4.82
CA ALA A 55 8.27 4.00 -4.21
C ALA A 55 7.15 4.83 -3.55
N ILE A 56 6.00 4.98 -4.21
CA ILE A 56 4.84 5.69 -3.68
C ILE A 56 4.25 4.94 -2.48
N THR A 57 4.11 3.62 -2.56
CA THR A 57 3.60 2.81 -1.44
C THR A 57 4.49 2.91 -0.21
N VAL A 58 5.82 2.84 -0.40
CA VAL A 58 6.81 3.00 0.67
C VAL A 58 6.72 4.41 1.28
N ALA A 59 6.61 5.45 0.45
CA ALA A 59 6.48 6.83 0.90
C ALA A 59 5.17 7.07 1.66
N ASP A 60 4.05 6.55 1.18
CA ASP A 60 2.74 6.70 1.83
C ASP A 60 2.74 6.03 3.20
N TYR A 61 3.22 4.78 3.28
CA TYR A 61 3.20 4.00 4.52
C TYR A 61 4.23 4.52 5.55
N HIS A 62 5.50 4.65 5.17
CA HIS A 62 6.56 4.97 6.13
C HIS A 62 6.71 6.46 6.41
N ILE A 63 6.57 7.33 5.41
CA ILE A 63 6.88 8.76 5.56
C ILE A 63 5.63 9.56 5.94
N ILE A 64 4.54 9.37 5.20
CA ILE A 64 3.32 10.16 5.38
C ILE A 64 2.51 9.64 6.56
N ARG A 65 2.24 8.34 6.59
CA ARG A 65 1.41 7.70 7.61
C ARG A 65 2.19 7.19 8.83
N LYS A 66 3.53 7.18 8.76
CA LYS A 66 4.42 6.74 9.85
C LYS A 66 4.05 5.38 10.42
N GLY A 67 3.64 4.44 9.56
CA GLY A 67 3.22 3.09 9.96
C GLY A 67 1.79 2.97 10.52
N ARG A 68 1.01 4.06 10.58
CA ARG A 68 -0.37 4.05 11.12
C ARG A 68 -1.41 3.97 10.00
N LEU A 69 -2.09 2.83 9.90
CA LEU A 69 -3.11 2.56 8.89
C LEU A 69 -4.41 2.09 9.57
N PRO A 70 -5.52 2.85 9.50
CA PRO A 70 -6.81 2.37 9.98
C PRO A 70 -7.38 1.35 8.98
N LEU A 71 -7.63 0.12 9.43
CA LEU A 71 -8.03 -1.00 8.57
C LEU A 71 -9.51 -0.97 8.21
N SER A 72 -10.39 -0.55 9.12
CA SER A 72 -11.82 -0.37 8.87
C SER A 72 -12.07 0.58 7.70
N HIS A 73 -11.33 1.69 7.65
CA HIS A 73 -11.43 2.68 6.57
C HIS A 73 -10.97 2.15 5.21
N LEU A 74 -10.27 1.00 5.13
CA LEU A 74 -9.88 0.37 3.87
C LEU A 74 -11.05 -0.36 3.19
N TYR A 75 -12.05 -0.77 3.98
CA TYR A 75 -13.23 -1.51 3.51
C TYR A 75 -14.49 -0.65 3.42
N ILE A 76 -14.43 0.62 3.85
CA ILE A 76 -15.56 1.54 3.87
C ILE A 76 -15.41 2.58 2.73
N THR A 77 -16.48 2.73 1.95
CA THR A 77 -16.56 3.65 0.80
C THR A 77 -17.27 4.97 1.17
N ASP A 78 -17.07 5.44 2.41
CA ASP A 78 -17.69 6.68 2.88
C ASP A 78 -16.89 7.90 2.39
N SER A 79 -17.61 8.98 2.09
CA SER A 79 -17.07 10.26 1.67
C SER A 79 -16.09 10.90 2.66
N ASP A 80 -16.21 10.56 3.95
CA ASP A 80 -15.29 11.02 5.00
C ASP A 80 -14.16 10.02 5.31
N GLY A 81 -14.13 8.89 4.61
CA GLY A 81 -13.10 7.87 4.76
C GLY A 81 -11.72 8.38 4.35
N THR A 82 -10.70 8.06 5.16
CA THR A 82 -9.30 8.44 4.94
C THR A 82 -8.74 8.02 3.57
N PHE A 83 -9.27 6.94 2.98
CA PHE A 83 -8.85 6.42 1.67
C PHE A 83 -9.81 6.75 0.52
N TYR A 84 -10.91 7.46 0.79
CA TYR A 84 -11.88 7.81 -0.25
C TYR A 84 -11.38 8.96 -1.14
N TYR A 85 -10.47 9.80 -0.66
CA TYR A 85 -9.87 10.89 -1.43
C TYR A 85 -10.91 11.69 -2.26
N THR A 86 -10.64 11.99 -3.53
CA THR A 86 -11.59 12.67 -4.42
C THR A 86 -12.35 11.62 -5.25
N LYS A 87 -13.51 11.16 -4.75
CA LYS A 87 -14.37 10.14 -5.38
C LYS A 87 -13.70 8.78 -5.59
N GLY A 88 -12.86 8.35 -4.65
CA GLY A 88 -12.09 7.10 -4.69
C GLY A 88 -10.71 7.22 -5.32
N PHE A 89 -10.32 8.38 -5.86
CA PHE A 89 -9.04 8.54 -6.57
C PHE A 89 -8.06 9.47 -5.85
N ASN A 90 -6.82 9.00 -5.70
CA ASN A 90 -5.69 9.80 -5.25
C ASN A 90 -4.92 10.37 -6.44
N TYR A 91 -5.35 11.52 -6.95
CA TYR A 91 -4.70 12.20 -8.08
C TYR A 91 -3.21 12.48 -7.86
N ARG A 92 -2.80 12.70 -6.60
CA ARG A 92 -1.39 12.95 -6.24
C ARG A 92 -0.52 11.73 -6.53
N ALA A 93 -1.01 10.54 -6.17
CA ALA A 93 -0.32 9.28 -6.43
C ALA A 93 -0.25 9.00 -7.93
N ILE A 94 -1.36 9.18 -8.65
CA ILE A 94 -1.43 8.99 -10.10
C ILE A 94 -0.46 9.92 -10.83
N PHE A 95 -0.47 11.22 -10.47
CA PHE A 95 0.44 12.19 -11.05
C PHE A 95 1.90 11.84 -10.79
N THR A 96 2.24 11.50 -9.54
CA THR A 96 3.62 11.12 -9.17
C THR A 96 4.08 9.87 -9.93
N TRP A 97 3.19 8.88 -10.08
CA TRP A 97 3.48 7.66 -10.82
C TRP A 97 3.75 7.95 -12.31
N ILE A 98 2.91 8.78 -12.95
CA ILE A 98 3.13 9.21 -14.34
C ILE A 98 4.48 9.95 -14.46
N CYS A 99 4.77 10.89 -13.57
CA CYS A 99 6.04 11.62 -13.57
C CYS A 99 7.26 10.72 -13.35
N GLY A 100 7.13 9.65 -12.55
CA GLY A 100 8.21 8.68 -12.32
C GLY A 100 8.44 7.73 -13.50
N MET A 101 7.38 7.38 -14.24
CA MET A 101 7.45 6.47 -15.39
C MET A 101 7.90 7.17 -16.67
N VAL A 102 7.35 8.35 -16.97
CA VAL A 102 7.51 9.03 -18.27
C VAL A 102 8.97 9.17 -18.72
N PRO A 103 9.94 9.52 -17.86
CA PRO A 103 11.34 9.64 -18.28
C PRO A 103 12.00 8.29 -18.68
N GLY A 104 11.48 7.16 -18.20
CA GLY A 104 12.00 5.83 -18.53
C GLY A 104 11.46 5.25 -19.84
N LEU A 105 10.29 5.73 -20.32
CA LEU A 105 9.65 5.20 -21.53
C LEU A 105 10.44 5.43 -22.83
N PRO A 106 11.08 6.59 -23.08
CA PRO A 106 11.80 6.76 -24.33
C PRO A 106 13.15 6.04 -24.32
N GLY A 107 13.77 5.85 -23.14
CA GLY A 107 14.96 4.98 -23.02
C GLY A 107 14.63 3.51 -23.26
N LEU A 108 13.42 3.08 -22.89
CA LEU A 108 12.89 1.78 -23.28
C LEU A 108 12.67 1.67 -24.80
N ALA A 109 12.12 2.72 -25.43
CA ALA A 109 11.89 2.73 -26.88
C ALA A 109 13.20 2.57 -27.67
N ASP A 110 14.27 3.23 -27.24
CA ASP A 110 15.62 3.08 -27.82
C ASP A 110 16.20 1.67 -27.59
N ALA A 111 15.89 1.03 -26.46
CA ALA A 111 16.32 -0.34 -26.16
C ALA A 111 15.65 -1.40 -27.05
N VAL A 112 14.42 -1.13 -27.54
CA VAL A 112 13.69 -2.01 -28.46
C VAL A 112 14.04 -1.72 -29.91
N SER A 113 14.12 -0.45 -30.28
CA SER A 113 14.39 0.03 -31.63
C SER A 113 15.44 1.14 -31.56
N PRO A 114 16.72 0.85 -31.87
CA PRO A 114 17.79 1.84 -31.73
C PRO A 114 17.53 3.11 -32.57
N ILE A 115 17.45 4.26 -31.90
CA ILE A 115 17.21 5.56 -32.54
C ILE A 115 18.55 6.27 -32.74
N LYS A 116 18.86 6.67 -33.98
CA LYS A 116 20.08 7.44 -34.27
C LYS A 116 20.01 8.82 -33.60
N GLY A 117 21.02 9.17 -32.82
CA GLY A 117 21.13 10.49 -32.15
C GLY A 117 20.33 10.63 -30.86
N PHE A 118 19.97 9.51 -30.20
CA PHE A 118 19.22 9.54 -28.95
C PHE A 118 20.02 10.21 -27.81
N PRO A 119 19.42 11.12 -27.00
CA PRO A 119 20.11 11.78 -25.90
C PRO A 119 20.66 10.79 -24.86
N GLU A 120 21.94 10.92 -24.55
CA GLU A 120 22.64 10.01 -23.63
C GLU A 120 22.05 10.01 -22.21
N GLY A 121 21.58 11.16 -21.73
CA GLY A 121 20.97 11.28 -20.40
C GLY A 121 19.72 10.42 -20.21
N MET A 122 18.91 10.26 -21.26
CA MET A 122 17.69 9.45 -21.22
C MET A 122 18.00 7.96 -21.30
N ARG A 123 19.10 7.59 -21.96
CA ARG A 123 19.63 6.23 -21.97
C ARG A 123 20.20 5.84 -20.61
N ASN A 124 20.94 6.76 -19.97
CA ASN A 124 21.47 6.56 -18.61
C ASN A 124 20.35 6.47 -17.57
N PHE A 125 19.25 7.22 -17.74
CA PHE A 125 18.07 7.09 -16.89
C PHE A 125 17.44 5.70 -16.97
N PHE A 126 17.36 5.11 -18.16
CA PHE A 126 16.82 3.76 -18.34
C PHE A 126 17.71 2.68 -17.72
N TYR A 127 19.03 2.74 -17.94
CA TYR A 127 19.98 1.80 -17.32
C TYR A 127 20.02 1.93 -15.78
N GLY A 128 19.88 3.15 -15.26
CA GLY A 128 19.79 3.43 -13.83
C GLY A 128 18.36 3.43 -13.26
N SER A 129 17.37 2.93 -14.02
CA SER A 129 15.94 3.12 -13.71
C SER A 129 15.55 2.65 -12.32
N VAL A 130 16.15 1.57 -11.81
CA VAL A 130 15.87 1.08 -10.45
C VAL A 130 16.14 2.15 -9.39
N VAL A 131 17.21 2.93 -9.53
CA VAL A 131 17.57 3.97 -8.56
C VAL A 131 16.77 5.24 -8.84
N PHE A 132 16.79 5.73 -10.08
CA PHE A 132 16.14 6.99 -10.43
C PHE A 132 14.61 6.90 -10.33
N SER A 133 14.00 5.85 -10.88
CA SER A 133 12.54 5.62 -10.79
C SER A 133 12.08 5.18 -9.41
N PHE A 134 12.98 4.91 -8.45
CA PHE A 134 12.61 4.74 -7.05
C PHE A 134 12.68 6.07 -6.28
N PHE A 135 13.83 6.73 -6.27
CA PHE A 135 14.03 7.93 -5.44
C PHE A 135 13.32 9.17 -5.98
N CYS A 136 13.26 9.38 -7.30
CA CYS A 136 12.56 10.55 -7.88
C CYS A 136 11.07 10.59 -7.50
N PRO A 137 10.26 9.54 -7.74
CA PRO A 137 8.85 9.55 -7.34
C PRO A 137 8.65 9.48 -5.83
N LEU A 138 9.54 8.85 -5.06
CA LEU A 138 9.50 8.89 -3.59
C LEU A 138 9.57 10.33 -3.08
N ILE A 139 10.57 11.09 -3.54
CA ILE A 139 10.76 12.50 -3.14
C ILE A 139 9.59 13.35 -3.65
N LEU A 140 9.19 13.16 -4.91
CA LEU A 140 8.10 13.91 -5.52
C LEU A 140 6.78 13.70 -4.76
N TYR A 141 6.47 12.46 -4.38
CA TYR A 141 5.25 12.14 -3.64
C TYR A 141 5.25 12.79 -2.26
N VAL A 142 6.38 12.74 -1.55
CA VAL A 142 6.54 13.40 -0.24
C VAL A 142 6.36 14.92 -0.36
N ILE A 143 6.92 15.55 -1.40
CA ILE A 143 6.77 16.99 -1.63
C ILE A 143 5.29 17.32 -1.88
N ILE A 144 4.63 16.59 -2.78
CA ILE A 144 3.22 16.83 -3.11
C ILE A 144 2.32 16.63 -1.88
N CYS A 145 2.56 15.59 -1.10
CA CYS A 145 1.80 15.34 0.13
C CYS A 145 2.10 16.34 1.25
N LYS A 146 3.27 17.00 1.25
CA LYS A 146 3.56 18.12 2.15
C LYS A 146 2.85 19.42 1.73
N ILE A 147 2.75 19.69 0.42
CA ILE A 147 2.06 20.88 -0.10
C ILE A 147 0.53 20.70 0.04
N PHE A 148 0.02 19.50 -0.25
CA PHE A 148 -1.39 19.14 -0.17
C PHE A 148 -1.61 18.03 0.86
N PRO A 149 -1.74 18.38 2.16
CA PRO A 149 -1.84 17.40 3.23
C PRO A 149 -2.99 16.42 2.99
N VAL A 150 -2.71 15.14 3.23
CA VAL A 150 -3.73 14.09 3.17
C VAL A 150 -4.61 14.22 4.41
N LYS A 151 -5.91 14.43 4.20
CA LYS A 151 -6.92 14.43 5.26
C LYS A 151 -6.78 13.13 6.06
N ASN A 152 -6.86 13.21 7.39
CA ASN A 152 -6.90 12.04 8.27
C ASN A 152 -5.64 11.14 8.22
N SER A 153 -4.47 11.71 7.87
CA SER A 153 -3.20 10.97 7.86
C SER A 153 -2.75 10.60 9.28
N GLY A 154 -2.72 9.29 9.57
CA GLY A 154 -2.18 8.75 10.83
C GLY A 154 -3.20 8.56 11.96
N MET A 155 -4.50 8.58 11.67
CA MET A 155 -5.50 8.07 12.62
C MET A 155 -5.23 6.59 12.87
N MET A 156 -5.01 6.24 14.14
CA MET A 156 -5.15 4.86 14.60
C MET A 156 -6.60 4.64 14.93
N GLU A 157 -7.11 3.45 14.61
CA GLU A 157 -8.39 3.03 15.16
C GLU A 157 -8.29 2.96 16.68
N GLU A 158 -9.21 3.63 17.35
CA GLU A 158 -9.39 3.53 18.80
C GLU A 158 -10.02 2.17 19.18
N GLU A 159 -10.68 1.52 18.22
CA GLU A 159 -11.39 0.26 18.41
C GLU A 159 -10.93 -0.75 17.35
N VAL A 160 -10.09 -1.69 17.78
CA VAL A 160 -9.62 -2.81 16.96
C VAL A 160 -10.78 -3.81 16.85
N ALA A 161 -11.71 -3.55 15.93
CA ALA A 161 -12.78 -4.47 15.58
C ALA A 161 -12.22 -5.65 14.75
N TYR A 162 -11.37 -6.46 15.37
CA TYR A 162 -11.10 -7.81 14.92
C TYR A 162 -12.06 -8.74 15.67
N ASP A 163 -13.06 -9.23 14.94
CA ASP A 163 -13.93 -10.34 15.37
C ASP A 163 -14.77 -10.04 16.61
N ASN A 164 -15.77 -9.15 16.51
CA ASN A 164 -16.96 -9.11 17.38
C ASN A 164 -16.78 -9.13 18.91
N MET A 165 -15.56 -9.00 19.43
CA MET A 165 -15.25 -8.93 20.85
C MET A 165 -15.11 -7.46 21.21
N THR A 166 -16.10 -6.96 21.94
CA THR A 166 -15.98 -5.69 22.66
C THR A 166 -14.88 -5.82 23.73
N ILE A 167 -14.26 -4.69 24.12
CA ILE A 167 -13.28 -4.63 25.22
C ILE A 167 -13.83 -5.29 26.51
N GLU A 168 -15.16 -5.32 26.67
CA GLU A 168 -15.87 -6.01 27.75
C GLU A 168 -15.66 -7.53 27.74
N GLU A 169 -15.68 -8.20 26.58
CA GLU A 169 -15.51 -9.66 26.48
C GLU A 169 -14.05 -10.10 26.74
N ILE A 170 -13.07 -9.25 26.45
CA ILE A 170 -11.65 -9.51 26.76
C ILE A 170 -11.41 -9.49 28.29
N GLY A 171 -12.17 -8.66 29.02
CA GLY A 171 -12.16 -8.62 30.48
C GLY A 171 -12.75 -9.89 31.12
N GLU A 172 -13.78 -10.47 30.50
CA GLU A 172 -14.43 -11.69 30.99
C GLU A 172 -13.68 -12.98 30.60
N SER A 173 -12.97 -13.00 29.47
CA SER A 173 -12.33 -14.23 28.96
C SER A 173 -11.00 -14.60 29.65
N GLY A 174 -10.43 -13.74 30.51
CA GLY A 174 -9.28 -14.10 31.35
C GLY A 174 -8.05 -14.66 30.61
N SER A 175 -7.92 -14.40 29.31
CA SER A 175 -6.88 -15.00 28.47
C SER A 175 -5.64 -14.11 28.48
N GLN A 176 -4.67 -14.49 29.30
CA GLN A 176 -3.41 -13.76 29.52
C GLN A 176 -2.49 -13.65 28.29
N ASN A 177 -2.85 -14.23 27.15
CA ASN A 177 -1.97 -14.35 25.99
C ASN A 177 -1.97 -13.14 25.05
N TYR A 178 -2.91 -12.20 25.18
CA TYR A 178 -2.99 -11.03 24.29
C TYR A 178 -1.96 -9.93 24.61
N ASN A 179 -1.37 -9.96 25.81
CA ASN A 179 -0.38 -8.97 26.24
C ASN A 179 0.99 -9.12 25.53
N MET A 180 1.28 -10.27 24.92
CA MET A 180 2.61 -10.54 24.31
C MET A 180 2.78 -9.97 22.91
N ILE A 181 1.71 -9.61 22.19
CA ILE A 181 1.79 -9.12 20.80
C ILE A 181 1.79 -7.58 20.75
N LEU A 182 1.29 -6.91 21.80
CA LEU A 182 1.20 -5.44 21.86
C LEU A 182 2.47 -4.75 22.39
N LEU A 183 3.48 -5.50 22.83
CA LEU A 183 4.66 -4.96 23.52
C LEU A 183 6.01 -5.16 22.80
N GLU A 184 6.01 -5.48 21.49
CA GLU A 184 7.22 -5.27 20.68
C GLU A 184 7.23 -3.85 20.10
N GLY A 185 7.58 -2.86 20.93
CA GLY A 185 8.22 -1.66 20.40
C GLY A 185 7.95 -0.30 21.06
N ILE A 186 7.03 -0.14 22.02
CA ILE A 186 6.80 1.15 22.66
C ILE A 186 6.40 0.96 24.14
N ASP A 187 7.39 0.99 25.02
CA ASP A 187 7.21 1.13 26.47
C ASP A 187 6.65 2.53 26.78
N VAL A 188 5.33 2.67 26.91
CA VAL A 188 4.71 3.88 27.46
C VAL A 188 3.74 3.50 28.58
N GLU A 189 4.26 3.58 29.81
CA GLU A 189 3.57 3.94 31.07
C GLU A 189 2.12 3.49 31.26
N MET A 190 1.85 2.18 31.14
CA MET A 190 0.52 1.64 31.45
C MET A 190 0.24 1.43 32.95
N GLY A 191 1.11 1.94 33.83
CA GLY A 191 0.99 1.80 35.28
C GLY A 191 0.12 2.86 35.96
N SER A 192 -0.09 4.02 35.32
CA SER A 192 -0.82 5.15 35.91
C SER A 192 -2.33 5.05 35.69
N MET A 193 -2.80 4.75 34.46
CA MET A 193 -4.25 4.73 34.20
C MET A 193 -4.98 3.53 34.82
N VAL A 194 -4.27 2.42 35.11
CA VAL A 194 -4.87 1.24 35.76
C VAL A 194 -5.26 1.54 37.22
N LYS A 195 -4.56 2.46 37.90
CA LYS A 195 -4.93 2.86 39.27
C LYS A 195 -6.21 3.70 39.30
N ASP A 196 -6.40 4.57 38.31
CA ASP A 196 -7.55 5.48 38.25
C ASP A 196 -8.85 4.73 37.91
N ILE A 197 -8.75 3.70 37.05
CA ILE A 197 -9.89 2.82 36.72
C ILE A 197 -10.31 1.97 37.92
N ASN A 198 -9.36 1.39 38.66
CA ASN A 198 -9.68 0.57 39.84
C ASN A 198 -10.24 1.38 41.02
N GLY A 199 -9.86 2.65 41.16
CA GLY A 199 -10.45 3.57 42.14
C GLY A 199 -11.92 3.88 41.82
N SER A 200 -12.23 4.11 40.55
CA SER A 200 -13.56 4.48 40.08
C SER A 200 -14.55 3.31 40.12
N VAL A 201 -14.08 2.09 39.85
CA VAL A 201 -14.89 0.86 39.92
C VAL A 201 -15.24 0.48 41.36
N LYS A 202 -14.32 0.67 42.32
CA LYS A 202 -14.62 0.39 43.74
C LYS A 202 -15.72 1.28 44.32
N GLN A 203 -15.82 2.54 43.89
CA GLN A 203 -16.85 3.45 44.40
C GLN A 203 -18.25 3.06 43.93
N LYS A 204 -18.38 2.53 42.71
CA LYS A 204 -19.68 2.19 42.10
C LYS A 204 -20.31 0.90 42.64
N VAL A 205 -19.51 0.01 43.24
CA VAL A 205 -19.95 -1.30 43.75
C VAL A 205 -20.44 -1.24 45.20
N ILE A 206 -20.19 -0.15 45.94
CA ILE A 206 -20.53 -0.05 47.38
C ILE A 206 -21.88 0.67 47.62
N GLU A 207 -22.49 1.28 46.60
CA GLU A 207 -23.75 2.04 46.72
C GLU A 207 -25.00 1.32 46.14
N THR A 208 -25.04 -0.02 46.14
CA THR A 208 -26.25 -0.79 45.79
C THR A 208 -26.53 -1.84 46.85
#